data_AF-A0A924F6S4-F1
#
_entry.id   AF-A0A924F6S4-F1
#
_cell.length_a   1.000
_cell.length_b   1.000
_cell.length_c   1.000
_cell.angle_alpha   90.00
_cell.angle_beta   90.00
_cell.angle_gamma   90.00
#
_symmetry.space_group_name_H-M   'P 1'
#
loop_
_entity.id
_entity.type
_entity.pdbx_description
1 polymer ?
#
loop_
_entity_poly.entity_id
_entity_poly.type
_entity_poly.pdbx_seq_one_letter_code
_entity_poly.pdbx_strand_id
1 'polypeptide(L)'
;MKSLLKIFLLFFCLSTQAQISDPNAKIEKPVKWSYGSAIISDKEFDLIITARIEKGWHVYSQFIGDGGPIPTSFKFQPSPSY
;
A
#
# COMPACT_ATOMS: atom_id res chain seq x y z
N MET A 1 30.94 41.54 -9.90
CA MET A 1 31.23 40.22 -9.28
C MET A 1 30.33 39.89 -8.09
N LYS A 2 30.22 40.76 -7.07
CA LYS A 2 29.35 40.52 -5.88
C LYS A 2 27.86 40.31 -6.20
N SER A 3 27.34 40.97 -7.24
CA SER A 3 25.95 40.82 -7.70
C SER A 3 25.69 39.45 -8.36
N LEU A 4 26.61 38.96 -9.21
CA LEU A 4 26.52 37.62 -9.80
C LEU A 4 26.60 36.51 -8.73
N LEU A 5 27.44 36.69 -7.70
CA LEU A 5 27.53 35.74 -6.60
C LEU A 5 26.20 35.62 -5.83
N LYS A 6 25.48 36.72 -5.65
CA LYS A 6 24.14 36.71 -5.02
C LYS A 6 23.11 35.98 -5.89
N ILE A 7 23.15 36.19 -7.21
CA ILE A 7 22.27 35.49 -8.16
C ILE A 7 22.57 34.00 -8.16
N PHE A 8 23.85 33.62 -8.17
CA PHE A 8 24.27 32.23 -8.09
C PHE A 8 23.85 31.57 -6.77
N LEU A 9 24.02 32.26 -5.63
CA LEU A 9 23.56 31.78 -4.32
C LEU A 9 22.04 31.64 -4.27
N LEU A 10 21.29 32.55 -4.91
CA LEU A 10 19.83 32.46 -5.02
C LEU A 10 19.41 31.21 -5.80
N PHE A 11 19.99 30.98 -6.98
CA PHE A 11 19.74 29.77 -7.78
C PHE A 11 20.10 28.47 -7.03
N PHE A 12 21.22 28.46 -6.31
CA PHE A 12 21.62 27.32 -5.50
C PHE A 12 20.60 27.04 -4.38
N CYS A 13 20.09 28.08 -3.72
CA CYS A 13 19.09 27.95 -2.64
C CYS A 13 17.69 27.52 -3.13
N LEU A 14 17.32 27.87 -4.37
CA LEU A 14 16.08 27.39 -4.99
C LEU A 14 16.18 25.93 -5.43
N SER A 15 17.37 25.47 -5.84
CA SER A 15 17.57 24.09 -6.31
C SER A 15 17.44 23.04 -5.20
N THR A 16 17.72 23.41 -3.94
CA THR A 16 17.63 22.49 -2.78
C THR A 16 16.19 22.24 -2.32
N GLN A 17 15.24 23.13 -2.62
CA GLN A 17 13.83 22.95 -2.27
C GLN A 17 13.12 21.91 -3.18
N ALA A 18 13.65 21.66 -4.38
CA ALA A 18 13.07 20.71 -5.33
C ALA A 18 13.26 19.23 -4.96
N GLN A 19 14.10 18.93 -3.96
CA GLN A 19 14.40 17.55 -3.53
C GLN A 19 13.63 17.10 -2.27
N ILE A 20 12.78 17.97 -1.71
CA ILE A 20 12.00 17.63 -0.51
C ILE A 20 10.79 16.81 -0.97
N SER A 21 10.80 15.51 -0.73
CA SER A 21 9.62 14.66 -0.90
C SER A 21 8.50 15.19 0.00
N ASP A 22 7.31 15.46 -0.56
CA ASP A 22 6.16 15.97 0.19
C ASP A 22 5.88 15.05 1.39
N PRO A 23 6.03 15.53 2.64
CA PRO A 23 5.74 14.73 3.83
C PRO A 23 4.26 14.33 3.91
N ASN A 24 3.39 14.92 3.10
CA ASN A 24 1.98 14.59 2.96
C ASN A 24 1.65 13.73 1.74
N ALA A 25 2.65 13.22 1.00
CA ALA A 25 2.43 12.25 -0.07
C ALA A 25 1.83 10.96 0.52
N LYS A 26 0.49 10.91 0.57
CA LYS A 26 -0.24 9.76 1.07
C LYS A 26 -0.22 8.70 -0.02
N ILE A 27 0.36 7.55 0.29
CA ILE A 27 0.17 6.33 -0.51
C ILE A 27 -1.34 6.10 -0.59
N GLU A 28 -1.89 6.13 -1.80
CA GLU A 28 -3.29 5.82 -2.00
C GLU A 28 -3.56 4.40 -1.49
N LYS A 29 -4.62 4.25 -0.70
CA LYS A 29 -5.08 2.96 -0.18
C LYS A 29 -6.44 2.64 -0.79
N PRO A 30 -6.49 2.36 -2.11
CA PRO A 30 -7.73 2.21 -2.86
C PRO A 30 -8.47 0.90 -2.52
N VAL A 31 -7.83 0.00 -1.80
CA VAL A 31 -8.41 -1.26 -1.32
C VAL A 31 -8.42 -1.26 0.20
N LYS A 32 -9.62 -1.29 0.80
CA LYS A 32 -9.81 -1.42 2.24
C LYS A 32 -10.25 -2.84 2.55
N TRP A 33 -9.53 -3.49 3.45
CA TRP A 33 -9.80 -4.87 3.86
C TRP A 33 -10.51 -4.92 5.21
N SER A 34 -11.47 -5.83 5.33
CA SER A 34 -12.06 -6.25 6.60
C SER A 34 -12.09 -7.76 6.71
N TYR A 35 -12.09 -8.29 7.92
CA TYR A 35 -12.12 -9.72 8.18
C TYR A 35 -13.09 -10.06 9.32
N GLY A 36 -13.63 -11.27 9.29
CA GLY A 36 -14.49 -11.82 10.32
C GLY A 36 -14.59 -13.33 10.18
N SER A 37 -15.41 -13.94 11.03
CA SER A 37 -15.72 -15.37 10.95
C SER A 37 -17.18 -15.66 11.23
N ALA A 38 -17.68 -16.76 10.70
CA ALA A 38 -19.01 -17.28 10.98
C ALA A 38 -18.91 -18.73 11.46
N ILE A 39 -19.65 -19.07 12.53
CA ILE A 39 -19.67 -20.44 13.06
C ILE A 39 -20.53 -21.30 12.14
N ILE A 40 -19.98 -22.44 11.71
CA ILE A 40 -20.69 -23.43 10.91
C ILE A 40 -21.05 -24.64 11.76
N SER A 41 -20.18 -25.02 12.68
CA SER A 41 -20.42 -26.06 13.69
C SER A 41 -19.49 -25.87 14.90
N ASP A 42 -19.58 -26.77 15.89
CA ASP A 42 -18.76 -26.74 17.10
C ASP A 42 -17.24 -26.67 16.84
N LYS A 43 -16.78 -27.07 15.65
CA LYS A 43 -15.36 -27.11 15.29
C LYS A 43 -15.02 -26.45 13.95
N GLU A 44 -16.00 -25.86 13.28
CA GLU A 44 -15.81 -25.29 11.94
C GLU A 44 -16.31 -23.85 11.88
N PHE A 45 -15.48 -23.02 11.25
CA PHE A 45 -15.75 -21.60 11.05
C PHE A 45 -15.40 -21.22 9.62
N ASP A 46 -16.29 -20.45 8.99
CA ASP A 46 -15.96 -19.74 7.76
C ASP A 46 -15.16 -18.50 8.10
N LEU A 47 -14.01 -18.30 7.42
CA LEU A 47 -13.26 -17.06 7.46
C LEU A 47 -13.72 -16.15 6.32
N ILE A 48 -14.23 -14.98 6.66
CA ILE A 48 -14.77 -14.01 5.70
C ILE A 48 -13.76 -12.88 5.58
N ILE A 49 -13.17 -12.72 4.39
CA ILE A 49 -12.23 -11.63 4.09
C ILE A 49 -12.82 -10.80 2.96
N THR A 50 -13.05 -9.51 3.21
CA THR A 50 -13.75 -8.62 2.27
C THR A 50 -12.83 -7.49 1.83
N ALA A 51 -12.73 -7.30 0.52
CA ALA A 51 -12.06 -6.17 -0.10
C ALA A 51 -13.09 -5.14 -0.58
N ARG A 52 -13.06 -3.93 -0.05
CA ARG A 52 -13.77 -2.78 -0.62
C ARG A 52 -12.81 -2.03 -1.53
N ILE A 53 -13.04 -2.13 -2.84
CA ILE A 53 -12.14 -1.63 -3.88
C ILE A 53 -12.75 -0.36 -4.48
N GLU A 54 -11.97 0.72 -4.51
CA GLU A 54 -12.35 1.96 -5.18
C GLU A 54 -12.43 1.78 -6.70
N LYS A 55 -13.29 2.57 -7.36
CA LYS A 55 -13.56 2.42 -8.79
C LYS A 55 -12.26 2.58 -9.62
N GLY A 56 -12.07 1.69 -10.59
CA GLY A 56 -10.90 1.68 -11.47
C GLY A 56 -9.71 0.86 -10.95
N TRP A 57 -9.79 0.38 -9.71
CA TRP A 57 -8.80 -0.50 -9.12
C TRP A 57 -9.23 -1.96 -9.20
N HIS A 58 -8.24 -2.85 -9.20
CA HIS A 58 -8.44 -4.29 -9.26
C HIS A 58 -7.51 -4.98 -8.26
N VAL A 59 -7.95 -6.10 -7.70
CA VAL A 59 -7.13 -7.01 -6.89
C VAL A 59 -6.85 -8.26 -7.71
N TYR A 60 -5.60 -8.71 -7.69
CA TYR A 60 -5.19 -9.92 -8.40
C TYR A 60 -5.81 -11.17 -7.79
N SER A 61 -6.11 -12.15 -8.65
CA SER A 61 -6.57 -13.47 -8.22
C SER A 61 -5.57 -14.13 -7.26
N GLN A 62 -6.07 -15.01 -6.40
CA GLN A 62 -5.22 -15.92 -5.60
C GLN A 62 -4.68 -17.06 -6.47
N PHE A 63 -5.37 -17.39 -7.55
CA PHE A 63 -5.06 -18.48 -8.47
C PHE A 63 -4.63 -17.88 -9.81
N ILE A 64 -3.32 -17.76 -10.00
CA ILE A 64 -2.68 -17.20 -11.20
C ILE A 64 -1.73 -18.26 -11.74
N GLY A 65 -1.72 -18.46 -13.06
CA GLY A 65 -0.80 -19.37 -13.73
C GLY A 65 0.63 -18.81 -13.83
N ASP A 66 1.53 -19.62 -14.35
CA ASP A 66 2.94 -19.25 -14.48
C ASP A 66 3.14 -17.98 -15.33
N GLY A 67 4.07 -17.13 -14.90
CA GLY A 67 4.40 -15.87 -15.58
C GLY A 67 3.45 -14.70 -15.29
N GLY A 68 2.43 -14.89 -14.44
CA GLY A 68 1.54 -13.82 -14.01
C GLY A 68 2.09 -12.90 -12.91
N PRO A 69 1.34 -11.85 -12.53
CA PRO A 69 1.71 -10.96 -11.44
C PRO A 69 1.67 -11.69 -10.08
N ILE A 70 2.24 -11.06 -9.05
CA ILE A 70 2.23 -11.62 -7.70
C ILE A 70 0.77 -11.84 -7.23
N PRO A 71 0.38 -13.08 -6.88
CA PRO A 71 -0.98 -13.37 -6.48
C PRO A 71 -1.30 -12.80 -5.09
N THR A 72 -2.59 -12.51 -4.86
CA THR A 72 -3.07 -12.17 -3.52
C THR A 72 -2.89 -13.38 -2.61
N SER A 73 -2.37 -13.18 -1.40
CA SER A 73 -2.19 -14.25 -0.42
C SER A 73 -2.60 -13.80 0.97
N PHE A 74 -3.18 -14.74 1.73
CA PHE A 74 -3.51 -14.57 3.14
C PHE A 74 -2.61 -15.46 3.97
N LYS A 75 -1.93 -14.87 4.97
CA LYS A 75 -1.04 -15.58 5.88
C LYS A 75 -1.54 -15.38 7.30
N PHE A 76 -1.65 -16.47 8.04
CA PHE A 76 -2.04 -16.46 9.44
C PHE A 76 -0.79 -16.73 10.29
N GLN A 77 -0.67 -16.00 11.40
CA GLN A 77 0.40 -16.27 12.34
C GLN A 77 0.08 -17.56 13.12
N PRO A 78 1.05 -18.45 13.32
CA PRO A 78 0.89 -19.54 14.27
C PRO A 78 0.56 -18.99 15.65
N SER A 79 -0.34 -19.63 16.38
CA SER A 79 -0.61 -19.31 17.79
C SER A 79 -0.41 -20.56 18.62
N PRO A 80 0.11 -20.44 19.85
CA PRO A 80 0.16 -21.57 20.78
C PRO A 80 -1.22 -22.18 21.10
N SER A 81 -2.32 -21.46 20.81
CA SER A 81 -3.69 -21.92 21.06
C SER A 81 -4.28 -22.77 19.94
N TYR A 82 -3.58 -22.98 18.82
CA TYR A 82 -4.03 -23.79 17.68
C TYR A 82 -2.88 -24.42 16.89
#